data_AF-A0A7I8J967-F1
#
_entry.id   AF-A0A7I8J967-F1
#
_cell.length_a   1.000
_cell.length_b   1.000
_cell.length_c   1.000
_cell.angle_alpha   90.00
_cell.angle_beta   90.00
_cell.angle_gamma   90.00
#
_symmetry.space_group_name_H-M   'P 1'
#
loop_
_entity.id
_entity.type
_entity.pdbx_description
1 polymer ?
#
loop_
_entity_poly.entity_id
_entity_poly.type
_entity_poly.pdbx_seq_one_letter_code
_entity_poly.pdbx_strand_id
1 'polypeptide(L)'
;MGPFPPFGYEYILVAVDYVSKWIEAIPTKTCDRKVVLKFFKSNIFSRFGCPRTIISDNGTHFINSQFKALLRNNRVTTRSLCIILHSPMVK
;
A
#
# COMPACT_ATOMS: atom_id res chain seq x y z
N MET A 1 -6.57 12.67 -13.47
CA MET A 1 -6.91 12.23 -12.11
C MET A 1 -8.35 12.63 -11.85
N GLY A 2 -9.17 11.77 -11.23
CA GLY A 2 -10.55 12.11 -10.88
C GLY A 2 -10.61 13.13 -9.75
N PRO A 3 -11.79 13.73 -9.47
CA PRO A 3 -11.95 14.71 -8.42
C PRO A 3 -11.56 14.11 -7.06
N PHE A 4 -10.71 14.82 -6.33
CA PHE A 4 -10.26 14.40 -5.01
C PHE A 4 -11.41 14.46 -3.98
N PRO A 5 -11.45 13.56 -2.98
CA PRO A 5 -12.50 13.56 -1.98
C PRO A 5 -12.57 14.90 -1.25
N PRO A 6 -13.77 15.44 -0.97
CA PRO A 6 -13.91 16.73 -0.32
C PRO A 6 -13.44 16.63 1.13
N PHE A 7 -12.33 17.32 1.41
CA PHE A 7 -11.80 17.76 2.71
C PHE A 7 -11.35 16.69 3.73
N GLY A 8 -10.08 16.80 4.11
CA GLY A 8 -9.50 16.15 5.30
C GLY A 8 -8.64 14.92 5.04
N TYR A 9 -8.48 14.49 3.78
CA TYR A 9 -7.52 13.46 3.38
C TYR A 9 -6.32 14.13 2.71
N GLU A 10 -5.14 14.00 3.33
CA GLU A 10 -3.92 14.66 2.85
C GLU A 10 -3.06 13.74 1.97
N TYR A 11 -3.33 12.44 2.01
CA TYR A 11 -2.49 11.44 1.37
C TYR A 11 -3.35 10.44 0.62
N ILE A 12 -2.76 9.81 -0.40
CA ILE A 12 -3.33 8.65 -1.05
C ILE A 12 -2.34 7.49 -0.96
N LEU A 13 -2.82 6.34 -0.53
CA LEU A 13 -2.09 5.08 -0.60
C LEU A 13 -2.50 4.37 -1.88
N VAL A 14 -1.54 4.19 -2.78
CA VAL A 14 -1.77 3.49 -4.04
C VAL A 14 -0.97 2.21 -4.06
N ALA A 15 -1.62 1.08 -4.33
CA ALA A 15 -0.99 -0.19 -4.60
C ALA A 15 -1.27 -0.60 -6.04
N VAL A 16 -0.20 -0.85 -6.80
CA VAL A 16 -0.31 -1.30 -8.19
C VAL A 16 0.29 -2.70 -8.31
N ASP A 17 -0.51 -3.67 -8.75
CA ASP A 17 0.01 -4.96 -9.18
C ASP A 17 0.58 -4.84 -10.60
N TYR A 18 1.87 -5.09 -10.72
CA TYR A 18 2.59 -4.90 -11.97
C TYR A 18 2.15 -5.85 -13.09
N VAL A 19 1.67 -7.05 -12.74
CA VAL A 19 1.30 -8.12 -13.69
C VAL A 19 -0.11 -7.88 -14.24
N SER A 20 -1.10 -7.78 -13.37
CA SER A 20 -2.49 -7.55 -13.78
C SER A 20 -2.79 -6.09 -14.12
N LYS A 21 -1.85 -5.17 -13.86
CA LYS A 21 -2.04 -3.71 -13.92
C LYS A 21 -3.17 -3.23 -13.03
N TRP A 22 -3.54 -4.02 -12.03
CA TRP A 22 -4.59 -3.67 -11.09
C TRP A 22 -4.11 -2.61 -10.10
N ILE A 23 -5.02 -1.69 -9.73
CA ILE A 23 -4.72 -0.53 -8.89
C ILE A 23 -5.74 -0.46 -7.75
N GLU A 24 -5.28 -0.47 -6.50
CA GLU A 24 -6.05 -0.01 -5.34
C GLU A 24 -5.56 1.38 -4.97
N ALA A 25 -6.46 2.33 -4.73
CA ALA A 25 -6.12 3.64 -4.20
C ALA A 25 -7.06 4.00 -3.05
N ILE A 26 -6.52 4.32 -1.88
CA ILE A 26 -7.30 4.72 -0.70
C ILE A 26 -6.82 6.07 -0.19
N PRO A 27 -7.73 7.06 -0.04
CA PRO A 27 -7.40 8.33 0.59
C PRO A 27 -7.21 8.15 2.10
N THR A 28 -6.15 8.73 2.66
CA THR A 28 -5.83 8.68 4.09
C THR A 28 -5.52 10.08 4.63
N LYS A 29 -5.92 10.31 5.88
CA LYS A 29 -5.65 11.59 6.56
C LYS A 29 -4.20 11.68 7.02
N THR A 30 -3.62 10.54 7.39
CA THR A 30 -2.23 10.41 7.84
C THR A 30 -1.55 9.24 7.13
N CYS A 31 -0.21 9.30 7.04
CA CYS A 31 0.62 8.21 6.55
C CYS A 31 1.14 7.33 7.70
N ASP A 32 0.30 6.99 8.66
CA ASP A 32 0.75 6.19 9.81
C ASP A 32 0.99 4.72 9.46
N ARG A 33 1.94 4.10 10.16
CA ARG A 33 2.25 2.66 10.02
C ARG A 33 1.01 1.76 10.19
N LYS A 34 0.10 2.13 11.10
CA LYS A 34 -1.13 1.38 11.36
C LYS A 34 -2.07 1.41 10.16
N VAL A 35 -2.14 2.54 9.47
CA VAL A 35 -2.96 2.74 8.27
C VAL A 35 -2.42 1.88 7.13
N VAL A 36 -1.09 1.89 6.94
CA VAL A 36 -0.42 1.02 5.97
C VAL A 36 -0.68 -0.46 6.25
N LEU A 37 -0.51 -0.93 7.49
CA LEU A 37 -0.76 -2.33 7.85
C LEU A 37 -2.22 -2.73 7.65
N LYS A 38 -3.16 -1.83 7.99
CA LYS A 38 -4.61 -2.07 7.78
C LYS A 38 -4.93 -2.17 6.29
N PHE A 39 -4.38 -1.28 5.47
CA PHE A 39 -4.51 -1.30 4.02
C PHE A 39 -4.02 -2.64 3.44
N PHE A 40 -2.85 -3.12 3.85
CA PHE A 40 -2.35 -4.43 3.41
C PHE A 40 -3.26 -5.59 3.80
N LYS A 41 -3.73 -5.64 5.05
CA LYS A 41 -4.58 -6.74 5.51
C LYS A 41 -5.96 -6.71 4.89
N SER A 42 -6.63 -5.56 4.90
CA SER A 42 -8.03 -5.42 4.51
C SER A 42 -8.23 -5.30 3.01
N ASN A 43 -7.30 -4.68 2.28
CA ASN A 43 -7.48 -4.40 0.86
C ASN A 43 -6.65 -5.34 -0.02
N ILE A 44 -5.38 -5.56 0.31
CA ILE A 44 -4.50 -6.37 -0.53
C ILE A 44 -4.67 -7.85 -0.20
N PHE A 45 -4.38 -8.27 1.03
CA PHE A 45 -4.37 -9.69 1.42
C PHE A 45 -5.77 -10.31 1.40
N SER A 46 -6.78 -9.58 1.86
CA SER A 46 -8.15 -10.10 1.89
C SER A 46 -8.75 -10.29 0.49
N ARG A 47 -8.33 -9.52 -0.52
CA ARG A 47 -8.94 -9.55 -1.86
C ARG A 47 -8.09 -10.30 -2.88
N PHE A 48 -6.76 -10.15 -2.80
CA PHE A 48 -5.82 -10.66 -3.81
C PHE A 48 -4.84 -11.70 -3.23
N GLY A 49 -4.90 -11.95 -1.93
CA GLY A 49 -3.92 -12.78 -1.26
C GLY A 49 -2.59 -12.04 -1.04
N CYS A 50 -1.55 -12.80 -0.66
CA CYS A 50 -0.26 -12.20 -0.34
C CYS A 50 0.59 -11.97 -1.61
N PRO A 51 1.03 -10.72 -1.89
CA PRO A 51 1.93 -10.43 -2.99
C PRO A 51 3.33 -11.04 -2.74
N ARG A 52 4.02 -11.49 -3.81
CA ARG A 52 5.40 -12.01 -3.70
C ARG A 52 6.41 -10.91 -3.39
N THR A 53 6.26 -9.73 -3.93
CA THR A 53 7.28 -8.70 -3.77
C THR A 53 6.58 -7.38 -3.63
N ILE A 54 7.00 -6.63 -2.63
CA ILE A 54 6.52 -5.29 -2.41
C ILE A 54 7.70 -4.37 -2.63
N ILE A 55 7.54 -3.44 -3.55
CA ILE A 55 8.46 -2.32 -3.72
C ILE A 55 7.73 -1.09 -3.22
N SER A 56 8.25 -0.49 -2.15
CA SER A 56 7.82 0.84 -1.70
C SER A 56 8.81 1.88 -2.19
N ASP A 57 8.37 3.13 -2.28
CA ASP A 57 9.18 4.35 -2.46
C ASP A 57 10.24 4.62 -1.36
N ASN A 58 10.53 3.63 -0.52
CA ASN A 58 11.42 3.70 0.63
C ASN A 58 11.01 4.75 1.67
N GLY A 59 9.72 5.08 1.76
CA GLY A 59 9.19 5.86 2.89
C GLY A 59 9.48 5.17 4.22
N THR A 60 9.83 5.95 5.25
CA THR A 60 10.18 5.44 6.60
C THR A 60 9.07 4.58 7.22
N HIS A 61 7.82 4.80 6.80
CA HIS A 61 6.65 4.01 7.19
C HIS A 61 6.66 2.56 6.67
N PHE A 62 7.40 2.27 5.59
CA PHE A 62 7.51 0.94 4.96
C PHE A 62 8.78 0.17 5.36
N ILE A 63 9.82 0.87 5.82
CA ILE A 63 11.12 0.27 6.22
C ILE A 63 11.03 -0.47 7.58
N ASN A 64 9.89 -0.42 8.26
CA ASN A 64 9.71 -0.88 9.63
C ASN A 64 9.85 -2.42 9.80
N SER A 65 10.46 -2.85 10.91
CA SER A 65 10.58 -4.25 11.32
C SER A 65 9.23 -4.98 11.41
N GLN A 66 8.17 -4.28 11.83
CA GLN A 66 6.81 -4.84 11.90
C GLN A 66 6.23 -5.14 10.52
N PHE A 67 6.49 -4.28 9.53
CA PHE A 67 6.07 -4.50 8.15
C PHE A 67 6.85 -5.67 7.56
N LYS A 68 8.18 -5.70 7.74
CA LYS A 68 9.02 -6.84 7.33
C LYS A 68 8.58 -8.16 7.98
N ALA A 69 8.22 -8.15 9.27
CA ALA A 69 7.71 -9.32 9.97
C ALA A 69 6.37 -9.79 9.39
N LEU A 70 5.46 -8.86 9.08
CA LEU A 70 4.19 -9.16 8.40
C LEU A 70 4.44 -9.78 7.02
N LEU A 71 5.40 -9.29 6.24
CA LEU A 71 5.74 -9.91 4.95
C LEU A 71 6.35 -11.29 5.12
N ARG A 72 7.26 -11.47 6.08
CA ARG A 72 7.92 -12.74 6.34
C ARG A 72 6.93 -13.83 6.76
N ASN A 73 5.93 -13.47 7.58
CA ASN A 73 4.93 -14.43 8.07
C ASN A 73 3.98 -14.90 6.96
N ASN A 74 3.79 -14.11 5.90
CA ASN A 74 2.86 -14.42 4.81
C ASN A 74 3.51 -15.11 3.59
N ARG A 75 4.71 -15.71 3.72
CA ARG A 75 5.37 -16.59 2.71
C ARG A 75 5.47 -16.03 1.29
N VAL A 76 5.80 -14.75 1.21
CA VAL A 76 6.03 -13.90 0.05
C VAL A 76 7.06 -14.54 -0.94
N THR A 77 6.60 -15.45 -1.83
CA THR A 77 7.43 -16.23 -2.78
C THR A 77 6.64 -16.58 -4.07
N THR A 78 7.03 -15.97 -5.20
CA THR A 78 6.62 -16.14 -6.63
C THR A 78 5.17 -15.73 -6.98
N ARG A 79 4.79 -14.74 -7.83
CA ARG A 79 5.38 -13.97 -8.95
C ARG A 79 4.73 -12.57 -9.22
N SER A 80 4.26 -11.82 -8.22
CA SER A 80 3.67 -10.47 -8.42
C SER A 80 4.37 -9.37 -7.64
N LEU A 81 4.64 -8.25 -8.33
CA LEU A 81 5.25 -7.04 -7.81
C LEU A 81 4.15 -6.02 -7.49
N CYS A 82 3.99 -5.68 -6.21
CA CYS A 82 3.10 -4.63 -5.76
C CYS A 82 3.93 -3.37 -5.47
N ILE A 83 3.73 -2.31 -6.26
CA ILE A 83 4.39 -1.02 -6.05
C ILE A 83 3.47 -0.17 -5.17
N ILE A 84 4.01 0.31 -4.04
CA ILE A 84 3.29 1.24 -3.17
C ILE A 84 3.82 2.65 -3.44
N LEU A 85 2.94 3.52 -3.90
CA LEU A 85 3.22 4.94 -4.04
C LEU A 85 2.46 5.70 -2.95
N HIS A 86 3.20 6.51 -2.23
CA HIS A 86 2.65 7.52 -1.37
C HIS A 86 2.77 8.87 -2.07
N SER A 87 1.65 9.56 -2.26
CA SER A 87 1.67 10.91 -2.79
C SER A 87 0.83 11.81 -1.88
N PRO A 88 1.40 12.94 -1.40
CA PRO A 88 0.58 13.98 -0.81
C PRO A 88 -0.41 14.45 -1.88
N MET A 89 -1.66 14.61 -1.48
CA MET A 89 -2.67 15.27 -2.29
C MET A 89 -2.34 16.77 -2.26
N VAL A 90 -1.33 17.15 -3.05
CA VAL A 90 -0.96 18.56 -3.22
C VAL A 90 -2.20 19.27 -3.76
N LYS A 91 -2.65 20.30 -3.03
CA LYS A 91 -3.75 21.19 -3.45
C LYS A 91 -3.44 21.85 -4.79
#